data_AF-A0A800D7R7-F1
#
_entry.id   AF-A0A800D7R7-F1
#
_cell.length_a   1.000
_cell.length_b   1.000
_cell.length_c   1.000
_cell.angle_alpha   90.00
_cell.angle_beta   90.00
_cell.angle_gamma   90.00
#
_symmetry.space_group_name_H-M   'P 1'
#
loop_
_entity.id
_entity.type
_entity.pdbx_description
1 polymer ?
#
loop_
_entity_poly.entity_id
_entity_poly.type
_entity_poly.pdbx_seq_one_letter_code
_entity_poly.pdbx_strand_id
1 'polypeptide(L)'
;IKPQVLPVVLDELRGLIHPRQLVFSIVAGARTETIAQGIQHRAIVRVMPNTPAQIGEGMSVWTATPEVTEEQRAQARAILQALGHEIYVGDEDALDMATAVSGTGPTYVFLMMEALVEAAVHLGFSRRVARELVIQTVLGSALFARESGRHLAELRNMVTSPGGTSAEAIYQLEKGGLRTIISKAVWAAYQKSRLLGDMSSKRGIRSISPLESPGIPTEGVEEHKA
;
A
#
# COMPACT_ATOMS: atom_id res chain seq x y z
N ILE A 1 6.10 11.60 -0.89
CA ILE A 1 7.37 11.52 -0.13
C ILE A 1 7.61 10.10 0.38
N LYS A 2 8.85 9.73 0.72
CA LYS A 2 9.11 8.43 1.37
C LYS A 2 8.78 8.51 2.87
N PRO A 3 8.34 7.41 3.53
CA PRO A 3 7.99 7.41 4.95
C PRO A 3 9.11 7.91 5.88
N GLN A 4 10.38 7.69 5.51
CA GLN A 4 11.53 8.11 6.31
C GLN A 4 11.67 9.65 6.42
N VAL A 5 11.14 10.38 5.44
CA VAL A 5 11.21 11.85 5.36
C VAL A 5 9.99 12.48 6.03
N LEU A 6 8.95 11.69 6.34
CA LEU A 6 7.70 12.18 6.91
C LEU A 6 7.89 13.05 8.16
N PRO A 7 8.74 12.71 9.16
CA PRO A 7 8.88 13.53 10.35
C PRO A 7 9.30 14.97 10.06
N VAL A 8 10.20 15.18 9.10
CA VAL A 8 10.68 16.51 8.69
C VAL A 8 9.55 17.30 8.05
N VAL A 9 8.82 16.67 7.12
CA VAL A 9 7.71 17.32 6.40
C VAL A 9 6.55 17.65 7.32
N LEU A 10 6.27 16.81 8.33
CA LEU A 10 5.22 17.10 9.32
C LEU A 10 5.55 18.36 10.10
N ASP A 11 6.81 18.54 10.50
CA ASP A 11 7.25 19.72 11.24
C ASP A 11 7.21 20.99 10.38
N GLU A 12 7.69 20.92 9.13
CA GLU A 12 7.66 22.03 8.17
C GLU A 12 6.23 22.51 7.84
N LEU A 13 5.24 21.62 7.87
CA LEU A 13 3.84 21.95 7.55
C LEU A 13 2.98 22.28 8.78
N ARG A 14 3.54 22.17 9.99
CA ARG A 14 2.80 22.29 11.24
C ARG A 14 2.13 23.65 11.37
N GLY A 15 0.80 23.66 11.46
CA GLY A 15 0.01 24.87 11.62
C GLY A 15 -0.08 25.77 10.37
N LEU A 16 0.50 25.35 9.24
CA LEU A 16 0.47 26.11 7.99
C LEU A 16 -0.69 25.74 7.07
N ILE A 17 -1.39 24.64 7.36
CA ILE A 17 -2.49 24.13 6.54
C ILE A 17 -3.78 24.87 6.88
N HIS A 18 -4.37 25.52 5.88
CA HIS A 18 -5.61 26.26 6.05
C HIS A 18 -6.76 25.33 6.47
N PRO A 19 -7.66 25.74 7.39
CA PRO A 19 -8.70 24.86 7.93
C PRO A 19 -9.64 24.22 6.90
N ARG A 20 -9.79 24.82 5.71
CA ARG A 20 -10.62 24.30 4.61
C ARG A 20 -9.88 23.40 3.60
N GLN A 21 -8.56 23.27 3.73
CA GLN A 21 -7.80 22.38 2.86
C GLN A 21 -8.03 20.92 3.24
N LEU A 22 -7.90 20.02 2.26
CA LEU A 22 -7.91 18.59 2.47
C LEU A 22 -6.48 18.08 2.33
N VAL A 23 -6.01 17.29 3.30
CA VAL A 23 -4.71 16.64 3.22
C VAL A 23 -4.87 15.23 2.65
N PHE A 24 -4.17 14.95 1.56
CA PHE A 24 -4.23 13.67 0.86
C PHE A 24 -2.90 12.91 1.03
N SER A 25 -2.89 11.87 1.86
CA SER A 25 -1.68 11.11 2.18
C SER A 25 -1.67 9.74 1.49
N ILE A 26 -0.61 9.49 0.71
CA ILE A 26 -0.27 8.17 0.15
C ILE A 26 0.95 7.54 0.86
N VAL A 27 1.32 8.06 2.04
CA VAL A 27 2.55 7.63 2.73
C VAL A 27 2.31 6.27 3.40
N ALA A 28 3.05 5.25 2.95
CA ALA A 28 2.97 3.91 3.51
C ALA A 28 3.33 3.89 5.00
N GLY A 29 2.55 3.16 5.79
CA GLY A 29 2.80 2.93 7.22
C GLY A 29 2.68 4.18 8.11
N ALA A 30 2.09 5.28 7.64
CA ALA A 30 1.84 6.45 8.47
C ALA A 30 0.36 6.53 8.84
N ARG A 31 0.04 6.38 10.14
CA ARG A 31 -1.34 6.46 10.61
C ARG A 31 -1.88 7.89 10.52
N THR A 32 -3.18 7.99 10.28
CA THR A 32 -3.89 9.25 10.09
C THR A 32 -3.76 10.13 11.33
N GLU A 33 -3.83 9.56 12.53
CA GLU A 33 -3.62 10.30 13.78
C GLU A 33 -2.20 10.90 13.86
N THR A 34 -1.18 10.15 13.46
CA THR A 34 0.22 10.63 13.44
C THR A 34 0.38 11.82 12.50
N ILE A 35 -0.25 11.75 11.32
CA ILE A 35 -0.22 12.84 10.34
C ILE A 35 -1.00 14.05 10.90
N ALA A 36 -2.20 13.83 11.43
CA ALA A 36 -3.08 14.88 11.94
C ALA A 36 -2.44 15.68 13.07
N GLN A 37 -1.82 14.98 14.02
CA GLN A 37 -1.09 15.62 15.12
C GLN A 37 0.13 16.38 14.61
N GLY A 38 0.90 15.79 13.69
CA GLY A 38 2.13 16.37 13.16
C GLY A 38 1.90 17.71 12.47
N ILE A 39 0.90 17.80 11.60
CA ILE A 39 0.59 19.03 10.85
C ILE A 39 -0.44 19.95 11.55
N GLN A 40 -1.03 19.50 12.68
CA GLN A 40 -2.14 20.16 13.37
C GLN A 40 -3.37 20.41 12.48
N HIS A 41 -3.76 19.41 11.71
CA HIS A 41 -4.91 19.46 10.81
C HIS A 41 -5.66 18.12 10.80
N ARG A 42 -7.00 18.16 10.82
CA ARG A 42 -7.81 16.96 11.01
C ARG A 42 -8.51 16.45 9.75
N ALA A 43 -8.71 17.25 8.70
CA ALA A 43 -9.34 16.77 7.46
C ALA A 43 -8.31 16.05 6.58
N ILE A 44 -8.26 14.72 6.71
CA ILE A 44 -7.25 13.87 6.07
C ILE A 44 -7.93 12.72 5.33
N VAL A 45 -7.52 12.52 4.08
CA VAL A 45 -7.73 11.29 3.33
C VAL A 45 -6.43 10.51 3.29
N ARG A 46 -6.47 9.26 3.74
CA ARG A 46 -5.33 8.33 3.66
C ARG A 46 -5.62 7.27 2.61
N VAL A 47 -4.67 7.06 1.73
CA VAL A 47 -4.80 6.19 0.56
C VAL A 47 -3.62 5.24 0.49
N MET A 48 -3.91 3.99 0.16
CA MET A 48 -2.93 3.03 -0.30
C MET A 48 -3.15 2.76 -1.80
N PRO A 49 -2.45 3.51 -2.69
CA PRO A 49 -2.45 3.23 -4.12
C PRO A 49 -1.46 2.10 -4.47
N ASN A 50 -1.38 1.76 -5.75
CA ASN A 50 -0.35 0.88 -6.28
C ASN A 50 0.26 1.44 -7.58
N THR A 51 1.34 0.82 -8.06
CA THR A 51 2.13 1.35 -9.18
C THR A 51 1.40 1.44 -10.53
N PRO A 52 0.44 0.54 -10.88
CA PRO A 52 -0.36 0.69 -12.09
C PRO A 52 -1.18 1.98 -12.18
N ALA A 53 -1.34 2.73 -11.09
CA ALA A 53 -1.94 4.07 -11.09
C ALA A 53 -1.28 5.04 -12.08
N GLN A 54 0.00 4.83 -12.42
CA GLN A 54 0.74 5.66 -13.39
C GLN A 54 0.17 5.57 -14.82
N ILE A 55 -0.59 4.52 -15.12
CA ILE A 55 -1.23 4.30 -16.42
C ILE A 55 -2.76 4.26 -16.32
N GLY A 56 -3.33 4.72 -15.20
CA GLY A 56 -4.79 4.73 -14.98
C GLY A 56 -5.41 3.36 -14.65
N GLU A 57 -4.60 2.32 -14.45
CA GLU A 57 -5.07 0.96 -14.10
C GLU A 57 -4.76 0.61 -12.64
N GLY A 58 -4.72 1.63 -11.78
CA GLY A 58 -4.45 1.49 -10.36
C GLY A 58 -5.58 0.87 -9.56
N MET A 59 -5.25 0.40 -8.37
CA MET A 59 -6.19 0.08 -7.31
C MET A 59 -5.81 0.89 -6.07
N SER A 60 -6.73 1.74 -5.63
CA SER A 60 -6.56 2.61 -4.46
C SER A 60 -7.55 2.24 -3.38
N VAL A 61 -7.06 1.73 -2.24
CA VAL A 61 -7.89 1.57 -1.04
C VAL A 61 -7.70 2.80 -0.17
N TRP A 62 -8.77 3.39 0.34
CA TRP A 62 -8.67 4.64 1.08
C TRP A 62 -9.71 4.78 2.18
N THR A 63 -9.36 5.61 3.16
CA THR A 63 -10.23 6.03 4.25
C THR A 63 -10.11 7.54 4.46
N ALA A 64 -11.01 8.11 5.25
CA ALA A 64 -11.03 9.53 5.56
C ALA A 64 -11.36 9.75 7.03
N THR A 65 -10.82 10.81 7.62
CA THR A 65 -11.20 11.22 8.98
C THR A 65 -12.64 11.72 9.04
N PRO A 66 -13.28 11.73 10.22
CA PRO A 66 -14.62 12.27 10.41
C PRO A 66 -14.77 13.74 10.00
N GLU A 67 -13.69 14.52 10.04
CA GLU A 67 -13.67 15.94 9.69
C GLU A 67 -13.68 16.21 8.17
N VAL A 68 -13.49 15.18 7.34
CA VAL A 68 -13.61 15.30 5.89
C VAL A 68 -15.07 15.39 5.50
N THR A 69 -15.46 16.49 4.82
CA THR A 69 -16.84 16.69 4.36
C THR A 69 -17.17 15.78 3.18
N GLU A 70 -18.47 15.62 2.87
CA GLU A 70 -18.89 14.82 1.73
C GLU A 70 -18.41 15.42 0.39
N GLU A 71 -18.32 16.74 0.28
CA GLU A 71 -17.75 17.40 -0.91
C GLU A 71 -16.26 17.07 -1.07
N GLN A 72 -15.50 17.10 0.03
CA GLN A 72 -14.09 16.72 0.03
C GLN A 72 -13.89 15.22 -0.25
N ARG A 73 -14.78 14.36 0.28
CA ARG A 73 -14.82 12.93 -0.01
C ARG A 73 -15.09 12.67 -1.49
N ALA A 74 -16.01 13.43 -2.10
CA ALA A 74 -16.30 13.35 -3.53
C ALA A 74 -15.10 13.81 -4.38
N GLN A 75 -14.41 14.89 -3.98
CA GLN A 75 -13.18 15.33 -4.63
C GLN A 75 -12.08 14.26 -4.56
N ALA A 76 -11.87 13.68 -3.38
CA ALA A 76 -10.91 12.60 -3.18
C ALA A 76 -11.21 11.40 -4.09
N ARG A 77 -12.49 10.98 -4.14
CA ARG A 77 -12.94 9.90 -5.02
C ARG A 77 -12.66 10.21 -6.49
N ALA A 78 -12.97 11.42 -6.95
CA ALA A 78 -12.75 11.82 -8.34
C ALA A 78 -11.26 11.76 -8.72
N ILE A 79 -10.36 12.19 -7.81
CA ILE A 79 -8.91 12.09 -8.01
C ILE A 79 -8.48 10.62 -8.14
N LEU A 80 -8.97 9.75 -7.25
CA LEU A 80 -8.61 8.34 -7.26
C LEU A 80 -9.14 7.59 -8.49
N GLN A 81 -10.34 7.94 -8.93
CA GLN A 81 -10.95 7.35 -10.13
C GLN A 81 -10.19 7.72 -11.41
N ALA A 82 -9.53 8.89 -11.46
CA ALA A 82 -8.64 9.24 -12.55
C ALA A 82 -7.36 8.38 -12.60
N LEU A 83 -7.03 7.69 -11.50
CA LEU A 83 -5.87 6.81 -11.37
C LEU A 83 -6.22 5.32 -11.50
N GLY A 84 -7.50 4.97 -11.62
CA GLY A 84 -8.00 3.61 -11.74
C GLY A 84 -9.19 3.33 -10.83
N HIS A 85 -9.26 2.12 -10.28
CA HIS A 85 -10.34 1.74 -9.37
C HIS A 85 -10.03 2.16 -7.94
N GLU A 86 -11.08 2.48 -7.18
CA GLU A 86 -10.97 2.81 -5.77
C GLU A 86 -11.97 2.05 -4.90
N ILE A 87 -11.57 1.79 -3.65
CA ILE A 87 -12.39 1.18 -2.63
C ILE A 87 -12.28 2.01 -1.36
N TYR A 88 -13.40 2.56 -0.92
CA TYR A 88 -13.50 3.20 0.39
C TYR A 88 -13.68 2.16 1.49
N VAL A 89 -12.91 2.29 2.57
CA VAL A 89 -12.99 1.45 3.77
C VAL A 89 -13.18 2.32 5.02
N GLY A 90 -14.05 1.86 5.93
CA GLY A 90 -14.33 2.57 7.18
C GLY A 90 -13.24 2.42 8.26
N ASP A 91 -12.43 1.36 8.17
CA ASP A 91 -11.35 1.08 9.10
C ASP A 91 -9.99 1.37 8.46
N GLU A 92 -9.17 2.16 9.16
CA GLU A 92 -7.81 2.48 8.73
C GLU A 92 -6.91 1.24 8.66
N ASP A 93 -7.13 0.23 9.50
CA ASP A 93 -6.31 -0.99 9.51
C ASP A 93 -6.50 -1.81 8.20
N ALA A 94 -7.57 -1.55 7.44
CA ALA A 94 -7.74 -2.12 6.11
C ALA A 94 -6.74 -1.59 5.07
N LEU A 95 -6.08 -0.46 5.32
CA LEU A 95 -4.99 0.03 4.47
C LEU A 95 -3.73 -0.83 4.58
N ASP A 96 -3.46 -1.44 5.74
CA ASP A 96 -2.36 -2.40 5.89
C ASP A 96 -2.68 -3.71 5.15
N MET A 97 -3.95 -4.14 5.18
CA MET A 97 -4.42 -5.27 4.38
C MET A 97 -4.29 -4.98 2.87
N ALA A 98 -4.72 -3.79 2.44
CA ALA A 98 -4.57 -3.34 1.06
C ALA A 98 -3.10 -3.26 0.63
N THR A 99 -2.22 -2.81 1.52
CA THR A 99 -0.77 -2.78 1.27
C THR A 99 -0.23 -4.16 0.93
N ALA A 100 -0.64 -5.18 1.67
CA ALA A 100 -0.19 -6.56 1.43
C ALA A 100 -0.71 -7.15 0.12
N VAL A 101 -1.92 -6.77 -0.28
CA VAL A 101 -2.60 -7.33 -1.45
C VAL A 101 -2.37 -6.49 -2.71
N SER A 102 -2.89 -5.26 -2.79
CA SER A 102 -2.84 -4.43 -3.99
C SER A 102 -1.59 -3.57 -4.07
N GLY A 103 -1.09 -3.06 -2.93
CA GLY A 103 0.12 -2.22 -2.89
C GLY A 103 1.39 -3.00 -3.24
N THR A 104 1.55 -4.17 -2.62
CA THR A 104 2.65 -5.12 -2.90
C THR A 104 2.35 -6.00 -4.11
N GLY A 105 1.07 -6.12 -4.48
CA GLY A 105 0.54 -6.95 -5.58
C GLY A 105 1.35 -6.97 -6.87
N PRO A 106 1.76 -5.82 -7.43
CA PRO A 106 2.59 -5.78 -8.63
C PRO A 106 3.86 -6.63 -8.53
N THR A 107 4.47 -6.74 -7.36
CA THR A 107 5.66 -7.59 -7.14
C THR A 107 5.36 -9.06 -7.42
N TYR A 108 4.22 -9.57 -6.93
CA TYR A 108 3.84 -10.97 -7.14
C TYR A 108 3.56 -11.24 -8.62
N VAL A 109 2.90 -10.30 -9.30
CA VAL A 109 2.57 -10.40 -10.72
C VAL A 109 3.84 -10.35 -11.57
N PHE A 110 4.75 -9.41 -11.32
CA PHE A 110 6.00 -9.30 -12.08
C PHE A 110 6.89 -10.52 -11.91
N LEU A 111 7.02 -11.07 -10.70
CA LEU A 111 7.78 -12.28 -10.46
C LEU A 111 7.16 -13.50 -11.17
N MET A 112 5.83 -13.63 -11.17
CA MET A 112 5.14 -14.67 -11.94
C MET A 112 5.40 -14.52 -13.44
N MET A 113 5.29 -13.30 -13.97
CA MET A 113 5.55 -13.01 -15.38
C MET A 113 6.99 -13.32 -15.77
N GLU A 114 7.96 -12.96 -14.92
CA GLU A 114 9.37 -13.29 -15.11
C GLU A 114 9.58 -14.81 -15.22
N ALA A 115 9.03 -15.59 -14.28
CA ALA A 115 9.11 -17.04 -14.31
C ALA A 115 8.46 -17.66 -15.57
N LEU A 116 7.32 -17.12 -16.01
CA LEU A 116 6.66 -17.56 -17.25
C LEU A 116 7.48 -17.25 -18.49
N VAL A 117 8.13 -16.07 -18.54
CA VAL A 117 9.02 -15.70 -19.64
C VAL A 117 10.22 -16.64 -19.71
N GLU A 118 10.82 -16.97 -18.57
CA GLU A 118 11.94 -17.92 -18.49
C GLU A 118 11.52 -19.31 -18.96
N ALA A 119 10.36 -19.80 -18.53
CA ALA A 119 9.83 -21.09 -19.00
C ALA A 119 9.59 -21.09 -20.51
N ALA A 120 9.01 -20.02 -21.07
CA ALA A 120 8.79 -19.91 -22.52
C ALA A 120 10.11 -19.85 -23.31
N VAL A 121 11.15 -19.19 -22.77
CA VAL A 121 12.48 -19.21 -23.36
C VAL A 121 13.09 -20.61 -23.34
N HIS A 122 12.91 -21.35 -22.24
CA HIS A 122 13.36 -22.74 -22.13
C HIS A 122 12.68 -23.67 -23.15
N LEU A 123 11.43 -23.37 -23.52
CA LEU A 123 10.70 -24.06 -24.59
C LEU A 123 11.18 -23.68 -26.01
N GLY A 124 12.09 -22.73 -26.14
CA GLY A 124 12.72 -22.35 -27.42
C GLY A 124 12.25 -21.02 -28.01
N PHE A 125 11.36 -20.28 -27.33
CA PHE A 125 11.02 -18.93 -27.80
C PHE A 125 12.18 -17.95 -27.59
N SER A 126 12.33 -17.00 -28.51
CA SER A 126 13.17 -15.82 -28.23
C SER A 126 12.61 -15.06 -27.03
N ARG A 127 13.48 -14.44 -26.22
CA ARG A 127 13.07 -13.64 -25.06
C ARG A 127 12.06 -12.53 -25.42
N ARG A 128 12.18 -11.95 -26.62
CA ARG A 128 11.24 -10.95 -27.14
C ARG A 128 9.83 -11.53 -27.30
N VAL A 129 9.72 -12.68 -27.98
CA VAL A 129 8.42 -13.35 -28.19
C VAL A 129 7.84 -13.86 -26.88
N ALA A 130 8.66 -14.48 -26.02
CA ALA A 130 8.24 -14.95 -24.70
C ALA A 130 7.64 -13.82 -23.85
N ARG A 131 8.30 -12.66 -23.81
CA ARG A 131 7.80 -11.47 -23.11
C ARG A 131 6.43 -11.02 -23.63
N GLU A 132 6.27 -10.91 -24.94
CA GLU A 132 5.01 -10.49 -25.55
C GLU A 132 3.86 -11.46 -25.21
N LEU A 133 4.12 -12.77 -25.37
CA LEU A 133 3.16 -13.81 -25.04
C LEU A 133 2.69 -13.73 -23.58
N VAL A 134 3.64 -13.56 -22.65
CA VAL A 134 3.32 -13.51 -21.22
C VAL A 134 2.56 -12.24 -20.84
N ILE A 135 3.01 -11.07 -21.32
CA ILE A 135 2.32 -9.79 -21.04
C ILE A 135 0.87 -9.86 -21.52
N GLN A 136 0.65 -10.27 -22.77
CA GLN A 136 -0.70 -10.33 -23.33
C GLN A 136 -1.57 -11.39 -22.64
N THR A 137 -0.98 -12.54 -22.26
CA THR A 137 -1.71 -13.60 -21.53
C THR A 137 -2.20 -13.11 -20.17
N VAL A 138 -1.33 -12.44 -19.41
CA VAL A 138 -1.68 -11.95 -18.07
C VAL A 138 -2.71 -10.82 -18.17
N LEU A 139 -2.49 -9.84 -19.06
CA LEU A 139 -3.43 -8.74 -19.30
C LEU A 139 -4.81 -9.26 -19.72
N GLY A 140 -4.86 -10.12 -20.74
CA GLY A 140 -6.11 -10.68 -21.25
C GLY A 140 -6.86 -11.51 -20.21
N SER A 141 -6.14 -12.29 -19.40
CA SER A 141 -6.75 -13.09 -18.33
C SER A 141 -7.34 -12.22 -17.22
N ALA A 142 -6.65 -11.15 -16.83
CA ALA A 142 -7.14 -10.21 -15.82
C ALA A 142 -8.37 -9.44 -16.30
N LEU A 143 -8.35 -8.94 -17.54
CA LEU A 143 -9.49 -8.27 -18.16
C LEU A 143 -10.68 -9.21 -18.29
N PHE A 144 -10.48 -10.42 -18.83
CA PHE A 144 -11.56 -11.40 -18.97
C PHE A 144 -12.18 -11.76 -17.63
N ALA A 145 -11.36 -11.93 -16.57
CA ALA A 145 -11.87 -12.17 -15.23
C ALA A 145 -12.75 -11.01 -14.72
N ARG A 146 -12.30 -9.76 -14.90
CA ARG A 146 -13.06 -8.56 -14.51
C ARG A 146 -14.39 -8.45 -15.26
N GLU A 147 -14.37 -8.54 -16.58
CA GLU A 147 -15.56 -8.34 -17.42
C GLU A 147 -16.56 -9.50 -17.35
N SER A 148 -16.09 -10.72 -17.05
CA SER A 148 -16.95 -11.90 -17.01
C SER A 148 -17.92 -11.93 -15.81
N GLY A 149 -17.56 -11.29 -14.69
CA GLY A 149 -18.26 -11.42 -13.42
C GLY A 149 -18.28 -12.84 -12.83
N ARG A 150 -17.54 -13.80 -13.40
CA ARG A 150 -17.52 -15.20 -12.99
C ARG A 150 -16.54 -15.44 -11.85
N HIS A 151 -16.78 -16.49 -11.08
CA HIS A 151 -15.85 -16.90 -10.03
C HIS A 151 -14.52 -17.39 -10.65
N LEU A 152 -13.37 -17.03 -10.06
CA LEU A 152 -12.05 -17.41 -10.62
C LEU A 152 -11.86 -18.92 -10.81
N ALA A 153 -12.46 -19.74 -9.94
CA ALA A 153 -12.42 -21.20 -10.10
C ALA A 153 -13.17 -21.67 -11.36
N GLU A 154 -14.25 -20.99 -11.73
CA GLU A 154 -15.01 -21.28 -12.94
C GLU A 154 -14.20 -20.93 -14.19
N LEU A 155 -13.59 -19.73 -14.22
CA LEU A 155 -12.73 -19.29 -15.31
C LEU A 155 -11.54 -20.24 -15.52
N ARG A 156 -10.90 -20.69 -14.43
CA ARG A 156 -9.85 -21.70 -14.48
C ARG A 156 -10.38 -23.02 -15.06
N ASN A 157 -11.57 -23.48 -14.64
CA ASN A 157 -12.15 -24.72 -15.14
C ASN A 157 -12.49 -24.63 -16.65
N MET A 158 -12.94 -23.48 -17.14
CA MET A 158 -13.24 -23.26 -18.57
C MET A 158 -12.03 -23.48 -19.49
N VAL A 159 -10.82 -23.19 -19.01
CA VAL A 159 -9.56 -23.38 -19.77
C VAL A 159 -8.85 -24.70 -19.42
N THR A 160 -9.48 -25.56 -18.61
CA THR A 160 -8.92 -26.84 -18.16
C THR A 160 -9.68 -28.01 -18.78
N SER A 161 -9.23 -28.49 -19.93
CA SER A 161 -9.77 -29.70 -20.54
C SER A 161 -9.24 -30.96 -19.81
N PRO A 162 -10.08 -31.98 -19.55
CA PRO A 162 -9.63 -33.25 -18.99
C PRO A 162 -8.49 -33.87 -19.80
N GLY A 163 -7.40 -34.26 -19.13
CA GLY A 163 -6.21 -34.82 -19.77
C GLY A 163 -5.40 -33.86 -20.66
N GLY A 164 -5.75 -32.57 -20.67
CA GLY A 164 -5.06 -31.55 -21.47
C GLY A 164 -3.86 -30.92 -20.77
N THR A 165 -3.16 -30.04 -21.49
CA THR A 165 -1.97 -29.32 -21.01
C THR A 165 -2.25 -28.50 -19.75
N SER A 166 -3.40 -27.82 -19.67
CA SER A 166 -3.80 -27.04 -18.50
C SER A 166 -3.98 -27.89 -17.25
N ALA A 167 -4.49 -29.12 -17.39
CA ALA A 167 -4.70 -30.04 -16.27
C ALA A 167 -3.35 -30.47 -15.67
N GLU A 168 -2.38 -30.83 -16.51
CA GLU A 168 -1.03 -31.18 -16.07
C GLU A 168 -0.31 -29.96 -15.44
N ALA A 169 -0.44 -28.78 -16.04
CA ALA A 169 0.14 -27.56 -15.50
C ALA A 169 -0.42 -27.23 -14.10
N ILE A 170 -1.75 -27.27 -13.93
CA ILE A 170 -2.39 -27.04 -12.62
C ILE A 170 -1.93 -28.08 -11.60
N TYR A 171 -1.83 -29.36 -12.00
CA TYR A 171 -1.33 -30.41 -11.11
C TYR A 171 0.07 -30.10 -10.58
N GLN A 172 1.01 -29.69 -11.44
CA GLN A 172 2.37 -29.32 -11.02
C GLN A 172 2.39 -28.08 -10.13
N LEU A 173 1.58 -27.06 -10.43
CA LEU A 173 1.48 -25.84 -9.60
C LEU A 173 0.92 -26.12 -8.20
N GLU A 174 -0.10 -26.97 -8.09
CA GLU A 174 -0.68 -27.36 -6.81
C GLU A 174 0.28 -28.28 -6.03
N LYS A 175 0.95 -29.23 -6.71
CA LYS A 175 1.99 -30.08 -6.12
C LYS A 175 3.17 -29.26 -5.59
N GLY A 176 3.53 -28.18 -6.28
CA GLY A 176 4.54 -27.21 -5.84
C GLY A 176 4.06 -26.28 -4.71
N GLY A 177 2.79 -26.36 -4.29
CA GLY A 177 2.26 -25.58 -3.18
C GLY A 177 2.08 -24.10 -3.51
N LEU A 178 1.77 -23.74 -4.76
CA LEU A 178 1.64 -22.35 -5.22
C LEU A 178 0.76 -21.50 -4.28
N ARG A 179 -0.41 -22.02 -3.89
CA ARG A 179 -1.34 -21.32 -2.99
C ARG A 179 -0.72 -21.02 -1.63
N THR A 180 0.02 -21.97 -1.09
CA THR A 180 0.70 -21.83 0.20
C THR A 180 1.78 -20.76 0.12
N ILE A 181 2.55 -20.72 -0.97
CA ILE A 181 3.61 -19.73 -1.15
C ILE A 181 3.01 -18.32 -1.29
N ILE A 182 1.97 -18.15 -2.11
CA ILE A 182 1.28 -16.86 -2.27
C ILE A 182 0.71 -16.39 -0.92
N SER A 183 0.02 -17.27 -0.18
CA SER A 183 -0.54 -16.94 1.13
C SER A 183 0.55 -16.49 2.12
N LYS A 184 1.67 -17.21 2.19
CA LYS A 184 2.81 -16.84 3.03
C LYS A 184 3.42 -15.50 2.62
N ALA A 185 3.56 -15.23 1.33
CA ALA A 185 4.10 -13.97 0.81
C ALA A 185 3.20 -12.78 1.20
N VAL A 186 1.89 -12.89 0.97
CA VAL A 186 0.92 -11.85 1.34
C VAL A 186 0.90 -11.64 2.86
N TRP A 187 0.92 -12.71 3.66
CA TRP A 187 0.97 -12.59 5.11
C TRP A 187 2.26 -11.91 5.59
N ALA A 188 3.41 -12.26 5.01
CA ALA A 188 4.68 -11.61 5.34
C ALA A 188 4.66 -10.11 5.00
N ALA A 189 4.10 -9.74 3.84
CA ALA A 189 3.92 -8.33 3.45
C ALA A 189 2.99 -7.59 4.44
N TYR A 190 1.88 -8.21 4.85
CA TYR A 190 0.97 -7.65 5.84
C TYR A 190 1.64 -7.40 7.19
N GLN A 191 2.35 -8.41 7.73
CA GLN A 191 3.10 -8.27 8.97
C GLN A 191 4.16 -7.16 8.88
N LYS A 192 4.86 -7.07 7.75
CA LYS A 192 5.83 -5.99 7.53
C LYS A 192 5.16 -4.61 7.47
N SER A 193 4.00 -4.48 6.81
CA SER A 193 3.23 -3.22 6.75
C SER A 193 2.89 -2.73 8.16
N ARG A 194 2.34 -3.62 9.00
CA ARG A 194 1.98 -3.28 10.38
C ARG A 194 3.18 -2.85 11.22
N LEU A 195 4.31 -3.56 11.10
CA LEU A 195 5.54 -3.20 11.80
C LEU A 195 6.05 -1.81 11.38
N LEU A 196 5.94 -1.44 10.11
CA LEU A 196 6.29 -0.10 9.62
C LEU A 196 5.31 0.95 10.17
N GLY A 197 4.01 0.61 10.20
CA GLY A 197 2.95 1.33 10.90
C GLY A 197 3.32 1.71 12.33
N ASP A 198 3.60 0.71 13.15
CA ASP A 198 3.89 0.87 14.58
C ASP A 198 5.18 1.65 14.84
N MET A 199 6.20 1.47 13.99
CA MET A 199 7.46 2.23 14.10
C MET A 199 7.26 3.72 13.81
N SER A 200 6.38 4.08 12.87
CA SER A 200 6.07 5.48 12.57
C SER A 200 5.39 6.16 13.77
N SER A 201 4.44 5.48 14.41
CA SER A 201 3.75 5.98 15.60
C SER A 201 4.71 6.16 16.78
N LYS A 202 5.63 5.20 17.02
CA LYS A 202 6.62 5.29 18.11
C LYS A 202 7.65 6.41 17.89
N ARG A 203 8.03 6.70 16.64
CA ARG A 203 8.95 7.81 16.33
C ARG A 203 8.25 9.16 16.42
N GLY A 204 7.00 9.25 15.97
CA GLY A 204 6.17 10.46 16.11
C GLY A 204 5.97 10.85 17.57
N ILE A 205 5.76 9.89 18.48
CA ILE A 205 5.60 10.17 19.92
C ILE A 205 6.92 10.69 20.55
N ARG A 206 8.08 10.16 20.15
CA ARG A 206 9.37 10.56 20.72
C ARG A 206 9.86 11.95 20.30
N SER A 207 9.37 12.50 19.18
CA SER A 207 9.72 13.87 18.76
C SER A 207 8.84 14.97 19.37
N ILE A 208 7.84 14.62 20.19
CA ILE A 208 6.89 15.57 20.79
C ILE A 208 7.14 15.79 22.30
N SER A 209 8.17 15.16 22.89
CA SER A 209 8.55 15.49 24.26
C SER A 209 9.20 16.87 24.29
N PRO A 210 8.71 17.84 25.08
CA PRO A 210 9.47 19.06 25.34
C PRO A 210 10.80 18.65 25.94
N LEU A 211 11.89 19.24 25.46
CA LEU A 211 13.17 19.24 26.15
C LEU A 211 12.90 19.74 27.57
N GLU A 212 12.98 18.85 28.56
CA GLU A 212 13.10 19.27 29.95
C GLU A 212 14.33 20.16 30.03
N SER A 213 14.10 21.42 30.36
CA SER A 213 15.17 22.39 30.59
C SER A 213 15.96 21.89 31.80
N PRO A 214 17.30 21.73 31.72
CA PRO A 214 18.06 21.40 32.91
C PRO A 214 17.93 22.57 33.89
N GLY A 215 17.27 22.30 35.02
CA GLY A 215 17.06 23.28 36.08
C GLY A 215 18.40 23.82 36.57
N ILE A 216 18.50 25.14 36.62
CA ILE A 216 19.63 25.85 37.22
C ILE A 216 19.53 25.62 38.74
N PRO A 217 20.55 25.04 39.40
CA PRO A 217 20.57 24.97 40.86
C PRO A 217 20.86 26.37 41.41
N THR A 218 19.94 26.91 42.19
CA THR A 218 20.20 28.07 43.04
C THR A 218 20.94 27.59 44.28
N GLU A 219 22.28 27.63 44.27
CA GLU A 219 23.07 27.52 45.49
C GLU A 219 23.15 28.89 46.18
N GLY A 220 22.75 28.90 47.45
CA GLY A 220 22.74 30.07 48.31
C GLY A 220 24.16 30.53 48.65
N VAL A 221 24.36 31.84 48.61
CA VAL A 221 25.53 32.48 49.20
C VAL A 221 25.15 32.88 50.61
N GLU A 222 25.69 32.16 51.58
CA GLU A 222 25.72 32.55 52.99
C GLU A 222 26.54 33.84 53.15
N GLU A 223 25.92 34.86 53.75
CA GLU A 223 26.64 35.94 54.42
C GLU A 223 27.34 35.37 55.66
N HIS A 224 28.65 35.56 55.81
CA HIS A 224 29.27 35.95 57.09
C HIS A 224 30.73 36.44 56.97
N LYS A 225 30.90 37.73 57.30
CA LYS A 225 31.97 38.37 58.10
C LYS A 225 33.37 37.71 58.16
N ALA A 226 34.37 38.42 57.63
CA ALA A 226 35.40 39.15 58.39
C ALA A 226 36.32 39.91 57.41
#